data_AF-A0A0F9HX60-F1
#
_entry.id   AF-A0A0F9HX60-F1
#
_cell.length_a   1.000
_cell.length_b   1.000
_cell.length_c   1.000
_cell.angle_alpha   90.00
_cell.angle_beta   90.00
_cell.angle_gamma   90.00
#
_symmetry.space_group_name_H-M   'P 1'
#
loop_
_entity.id
_entity.type
_entity.pdbx_description
1 polymer ?
#
loop_
_entity_poly.entity_id
_entity_poly.type
_entity_poly.pdbx_seq_one_letter_code
_entity_poly.pdbx_strand_id
1 'polypeptide(L)' 'MTEINIFAVKLLLIIGGAILIIDGVASLIKFRDQSTFPQLVRIERTLFALLVVVVGFLL' A
#
# COMPACT_ATOMS: atom_id res chain seq x y z
N MET A 1 -0.35 -23.04 17.21
CA MET A 1 -0.92 -21.66 17.24
C MET A 1 -0.15 -20.66 16.39
N THR A 2 1.10 -20.91 16.03
CA THR A 2 1.96 -19.97 15.27
C THR A 2 1.61 -19.86 13.78
N GLU A 3 1.27 -20.95 13.11
CA GLU A 3 1.02 -20.95 11.65
C GLU A 3 -0.26 -20.20 11.25
N ILE A 4 -1.34 -20.35 12.03
CA ILE A 4 -2.60 -19.63 11.80
C ILE A 4 -2.40 -18.12 11.96
N ASN A 5 -1.58 -17.69 12.93
CA ASN A 5 -1.27 -16.29 13.14
C ASN A 5 -0.44 -15.71 12.00
N ILE A 6 0.55 -16.44 11.49
CA ILE A 6 1.36 -16.01 10.35
C ILE A 6 0.49 -15.89 9.09
N PHE A 7 -0.37 -16.87 8.83
CA PHE A 7 -1.29 -16.84 7.70
C PHE A 7 -2.25 -15.63 7.74
N ALA A 8 -2.81 -15.35 8.92
CA ALA A 8 -3.67 -14.17 9.10
C ALA A 8 -2.90 -12.86 8.89
N VAL A 9 -1.65 -12.76 9.37
CA VAL A 9 -0.80 -11.58 9.17
C VAL A 9 -0.46 -11.39 7.68
N LYS A 10 -0.13 -12.47 6.95
CA LYS A 10 0.11 -12.40 5.49
C LYS A 10 -1.09 -11.81 4.75
N LEU A 11 -2.28 -12.34 5.02
CA LEU A 11 -3.52 -11.86 4.40
C LEU A 11 -3.80 -10.39 4.76
N LEU A 12 -3.60 -10.01 6.02
CA LEU A 12 -3.78 -8.62 6.47
C LEU A 12 -2.84 -7.66 5.73
N LEU A 13 -1.56 -8.03 5.58
CA LEU A 13 -0.57 -7.22 4.88
C LEU A 13 -0.89 -7.11 3.39
N ILE A 14 -1.28 -8.20 2.74
CA ILE A 14 -1.63 -8.20 1.31
C ILE A 14 -2.89 -7.37 1.06
N ILE A 15 -3.96 -7.62 1.80
CA ILE A 15 -5.25 -6.93 1.61
C ILE A 15 -5.11 -5.45 2.00
N GLY A 16 -4.52 -5.16 3.16
CA GLY A 16 -4.31 -3.78 3.63
C GLY A 16 -3.39 -3.00 2.69
N GLY A 17 -2.30 -3.61 2.23
CA GLY A 17 -1.40 -3.01 1.26
C GLY A 17 -2.08 -2.75 -0.09
N ALA A 18 -2.88 -3.69 -0.61
CA ALA A 18 -3.61 -3.51 -1.86
C ALA A 18 -4.61 -2.34 -1.80
N ILE A 19 -5.35 -2.19 -0.69
CA ILE A 19 -6.26 -1.06 -0.46
C ILE A 19 -5.48 0.27 -0.49
N LEU A 20 -4.33 0.32 0.19
CA LEU A 20 -3.49 1.52 0.22
C LEU A 20 -2.90 1.89 -1.14
N ILE A 21 -2.54 0.89 -1.96
CA ILE A 21 -2.09 1.12 -3.34
C ILE A 21 -3.20 1.74 -4.17
N ILE A 22 -4.42 1.19 -4.09
CA ILE A 22 -5.57 1.71 -4.84
C ILE A 22 -5.87 3.16 -4.43
N ASP A 23 -5.90 3.47 -3.13
CA ASP A 23 -6.07 4.83 -2.62
C ASP A 23 -4.96 5.78 -3.13
N GLY A 24 -3.70 5.35 -3.03
CA GLY A 24 -2.55 6.11 -3.50
C GLY A 24 -2.62 6.43 -4.99
N VAL A 25 -2.92 5.43 -5.82
CA VAL A 25 -3.05 5.58 -7.28
C VAL A 25 -4.26 6.45 -7.65
N ALA A 26 -5.43 6.21 -7.04
CA ALA A 26 -6.62 7.04 -7.28
C ALA A 26 -6.37 8.50 -6.91
N SER A 27 -5.65 8.74 -5.82
CA SER A 27 -5.25 10.07 -5.38
C SER A 27 -4.23 10.70 -6.34
N LEU A 28 -3.26 9.95 -6.84
CA LEU A 28 -2.32 10.46 -7.85
C LEU A 28 -3.03 10.85 -9.15
N ILE A 29 -3.98 10.05 -9.61
CA ILE A 29 -4.77 10.33 -10.82
C ILE A 29 -5.61 11.61 -10.62
N LYS A 30 -6.35 11.69 -9.51
CA LYS A 30 -7.28 12.81 -9.23
C LYS A 30 -6.58 14.17 -9.15
N PHE A 31 -5.32 14.17 -8.71
CA PHE A 31 -4.58 15.39 -8.40
C PHE A 31 -3.30 15.54 -9.24
N ARG A 32 -3.18 14.81 -10.35
CA ARG A 32 -2.00 14.78 -11.21
C ARG A 32 -1.60 16.17 -11.71
N ASP A 33 -2.60 16.99 -12.02
CA ASP A 33 -2.40 18.29 -12.64
C ASP A 33 -2.42 19.44 -11.62
N GLN A 34 -2.51 19.13 -10.31
CA GLN A 34 -2.44 20.11 -9.24
C GLN A 34 -0.99 20.29 -8.79
N SER A 35 -0.35 21.38 -9.23
CA SER A 35 1.03 21.76 -8.87
C SER A 35 1.21 22.09 -7.38
N THR A 36 0.12 22.35 -6.67
CA THR A 36 0.12 22.74 -5.24
C THR A 36 0.08 21.56 -4.28
N PHE A 37 -0.19 20.34 -4.76
CA PHE A 37 -0.38 19.18 -3.90
C PHE A 37 0.90 18.34 -3.82
N PRO A 38 1.40 17.94 -2.63
CA PRO A 38 2.67 17.23 -2.50
C PRO A 38 2.63 15.84 -3.15
N GLN A 39 2.97 15.77 -4.44
CA GLN A 39 2.99 14.53 -5.23
C GLN A 39 4.04 13.55 -4.67
N LEU A 40 5.15 14.07 -4.15
CA LEU A 40 6.23 13.28 -3.55
C LEU A 40 5.70 12.40 -2.39
N VAL A 41 4.96 12.97 -1.45
CA VAL A 41 4.40 12.26 -0.29
C VAL A 41 3.41 11.16 -0.72
N ARG A 42 2.70 11.35 -1.83
CA ARG A 42 1.80 10.31 -2.38
C ARG A 42 2.54 9.19 -3.07
N ILE A 43 3.62 9.49 -3.78
CA ILE A 43 4.49 8.48 -4.34
C ILE A 43 5.12 7.66 -3.21
N GLU A 44 5.64 8.31 -2.17
CA GLU A 44 6.18 7.64 -0.98
C GLU A 44 5.16 6.72 -0.30
N ARG A 45 3.92 7.20 -0.10
CA ARG A 45 2.83 6.37 0.46
C ARG A 45 2.48 5.18 -0.44
N THR A 46 2.44 5.37 -1.76
CA THR A 46 2.15 4.29 -2.72
C THR A 46 3.28 3.25 -2.73
N LEU A 47 4.53 3.70 -2.68
CA LEU A 47 5.72 2.83 -2.60
C LEU A 47 5.76 2.06 -1.28
N PHE A 48 5.43 2.71 -0.16
CA PHE A 48 5.31 2.04 1.13
C PHE A 48 4.23 0.95 1.08
N ALA A 49 3.06 1.25 0.51
CA ALA A 49 1.98 0.28 0.37
C ALA A 49 2.40 -0.92 -0.50
N LEU A 50 3.15 -0.68 -1.58
CA LEU A 50 3.74 -1.75 -2.40
C LEU A 50 4.69 -2.63 -1.59
N LEU A 51 5.56 -2.02 -0.76
CA LEU A 51 6.49 -2.76 0.09
C LEU A 51 5.75 -3.63 1.12
N VAL A 52 4.66 -3.12 1.71
CA VAL A 52 3.81 -3.88 2.63
C VAL A 52 3.22 -5.13 1.96
N VAL A 53 2.76 -5.01 0.71
CA VAL A 53 2.27 -6.16 -0.06
C VAL A 53 3.37 -7.17 -0.32
N VAL A 54 4.56 -6.72 -0.75
CA VAL A 54 5.71 -7.60 -1.01
C VAL A 54 6.12 -8.34 0.26
N VAL A 55 6.18 -7.67 1.40
CA VAL A 55 6.49 -8.30 2.70
C VAL A 55 5.41 -9.34 3.06
N GLY A 56 4.13 -9.04 2.83
CA GLY A 56 3.04 -9.99 3.04
C GLY A 56 3.15 -11.27 2.19
N PHE A 57 3.72 -11.18 0.99
CA PHE A 57 4.00 -12.35 0.15
C PHE A 57 5.22 -13.15 0.60
N LEU A 58 6.24 -12.49 1.18
CA LEU A 58 7.51 -13.08 1.59
C LEU A 58 7.51 -13.70 3.00
N LEU A 59 6.61 -13.23 3.87
CA LEU A 59 6.30 -13.86 5.18
C LEU A 59 5.78 -15.29 5.01
#